data_AF-A0A954J347-F1
#
_entry.id   AF-A0A954J347-F1
#
_cell.length_a   1.000
_cell.length_b   1.000
_cell.length_c   1.000
_cell.angle_alpha   90.00
_cell.angle_beta   90.00
_cell.angle_gamma   90.00
#
_symmetry.space_group_name_H-M   'P 1'
#
loop_
_entity.id
_entity.type
_entity.pdbx_description
1 polymer ?
#
loop_
_entity_poly.entity_id
_entity_poly.type
_entity_poly.pdbx_seq_one_letter_code
_entity_poly.pdbx_strand_id
1 'polypeptide(L)'
;MQDPLTSLPLLFSFRQLVAGDGFLAGVRMNGRALLEIERVDDREEAWISGVAPVGIAGGGNDRGVAYVEFRKSWTEVLFDLAAEANSIDDFRAKCEVFLGSTEDRMTELWRGAVEVVRSGRYEDPALETGDADRQVRFEVVDLSHLGTGGNEVDSSPVLAA
;
A
#
# COMPACT_ATOMS: atom_id res chain seq x y z
N MET A 1 21.22 8.10 26.16
CA MET A 1 21.07 8.40 24.72
C MET A 1 20.83 7.05 24.07
N GLN A 2 19.58 6.74 23.69
CA GLN A 2 19.28 5.55 22.90
C GLN A 2 19.89 5.77 21.52
N ASP A 3 20.62 4.79 20.99
CA ASP A 3 20.95 4.80 19.56
C ASP A 3 19.62 4.88 18.80
N PRO A 4 19.46 5.84 17.87
CA PRO A 4 18.24 5.96 17.11
C PRO A 4 18.04 4.65 16.36
N LEU A 5 16.86 4.04 16.53
CA LEU A 5 16.49 2.87 15.76
C LEU A 5 16.56 3.23 14.28
N THR A 6 17.52 2.64 13.57
CA THR A 6 17.73 2.93 12.14
C THR A 6 16.57 2.41 11.29
N SER A 7 15.80 1.43 11.79
CA SER A 7 14.74 0.77 11.03
C SER A 7 13.49 0.49 11.87
N LEU A 8 12.33 0.85 11.36
CA LEU A 8 11.03 0.74 12.01
C LEU A 8 10.09 -0.18 11.24
N PRO A 9 9.40 -1.12 11.90
CA PRO A 9 8.42 -1.95 11.25
C PRO A 9 7.12 -1.15 11.07
N LEU A 10 6.65 -1.04 9.84
CA LEU A 10 5.40 -0.40 9.50
C LEU A 10 4.36 -1.42 9.05
N LEU A 11 3.11 -1.13 9.39
CA LEU A 11 1.93 -1.70 8.77
C LEU A 11 1.29 -0.61 7.91
N PHE A 12 0.82 -0.97 6.73
CA PHE A 12 0.11 -0.02 5.87
C PHE A 12 -1.19 -0.62 5.35
N SER A 13 -2.10 0.25 4.88
CA SER A 13 -3.33 -0.17 4.23
C SER A 13 -3.66 0.81 3.11
N PHE A 14 -3.74 0.32 1.88
CA PHE A 14 -4.02 1.12 0.71
C PHE A 14 -5.29 0.66 0.00
N ARG A 15 -5.88 1.62 -0.72
CA ARG A 15 -7.00 1.43 -1.63
C ARG A 15 -6.72 2.24 -2.89
N GLN A 16 -6.94 1.64 -4.04
CA GLN A 16 -6.67 2.25 -5.33
C GLN A 16 -7.75 1.85 -6.34
N LEU A 17 -8.23 2.81 -7.12
CA LEU A 17 -9.03 2.54 -8.31
C LEU A 17 -8.10 2.46 -9.51
N VAL A 18 -8.31 1.44 -10.36
CA VAL A 18 -7.48 1.16 -11.53
C VAL A 18 -8.39 0.88 -12.71
N ALA A 19 -8.20 1.62 -13.80
CA ALA A 19 -8.83 1.34 -15.08
C ALA A 19 -7.82 0.61 -15.97
N GLY A 20 -8.22 -0.52 -16.53
CA GLY A 20 -7.44 -1.27 -17.52
C GLY A 20 -8.23 -1.40 -18.83
N ASP A 21 -7.78 -2.29 -19.72
CA ASP A 21 -8.46 -2.52 -21.00
C ASP A 21 -9.80 -3.21 -20.78
N GLY A 22 -10.89 -2.45 -20.92
CA GLY A 22 -12.25 -2.96 -20.80
C GLY A 22 -12.72 -3.28 -19.37
N PHE A 23 -11.98 -2.89 -18.32
CA PHE A 23 -12.40 -3.12 -16.93
C PHE A 23 -12.09 -1.92 -16.01
N LEU A 24 -12.88 -1.82 -14.93
CA LEU A 24 -12.61 -0.95 -13.78
C LEU A 24 -12.46 -1.82 -12.53
N ALA A 25 -11.36 -1.67 -11.81
CA ALA A 25 -11.04 -2.45 -10.62
C ALA A 25 -10.84 -1.56 -9.39
N GLY A 26 -11.30 -2.04 -8.25
CA GLY A 26 -10.94 -1.53 -6.93
C GLY A 26 -9.96 -2.48 -6.26
N VAL A 27 -8.74 -2.03 -6.02
CA VAL A 27 -7.71 -2.79 -5.32
C VAL A 27 -7.62 -2.33 -3.87
N ARG A 28 -7.65 -3.26 -2.93
CA ARG A 28 -7.45 -3.01 -1.50
C ARG A 28 -6.37 -3.93 -0.98
N MET A 29 -5.52 -3.42 -0.11
CA MET A 29 -4.54 -4.25 0.58
C MET A 29 -4.18 -3.71 1.96
N ASN A 30 -3.68 -4.60 2.80
CA ASN A 30 -2.83 -4.26 3.94
C ASN A 30 -1.52 -5.02 3.84
N GLY A 31 -0.42 -4.35 4.13
CA GLY A 31 0.92 -4.90 3.95
C GLY A 31 1.88 -4.55 5.07
N ARG A 32 3.12 -4.99 4.90
CA ARG A 32 4.24 -4.71 5.80
C ARG A 32 5.30 -3.92 5.07
N ALA A 33 5.89 -2.94 5.74
CA ALA A 33 7.00 -2.15 5.22
C ALA A 33 8.04 -1.90 6.31
N LEU A 34 9.24 -1.53 5.90
CA LEU A 34 10.32 -1.10 6.78
C LEU A 34 10.59 0.39 6.50
N LEU A 35 10.58 1.21 7.54
CA LEU A 35 11.03 2.60 7.47
C LEU A 35 12.47 2.67 7.95
N GLU A 36 13.38 3.13 7.11
CA GLU A 36 14.77 3.32 7.42
C GLU A 36 15.06 4.82 7.49
N ILE A 37 15.74 5.27 8.55
CA ILE A 37 16.06 6.68 8.77
C ILE A 37 17.57 6.80 8.93
N GLU A 38 18.17 7.58 8.05
CA GLU A 38 19.60 7.87 8.04
C GLU A 38 19.84 9.37 8.17
N ARG A 39 21.02 9.76 8.65
CA ARG A 39 21.46 11.16 8.64
C ARG A 39 22.61 11.35 7.66
N VAL A 40 22.38 12.17 6.65
CA VAL A 40 23.35 12.52 5.60
C VAL A 40 23.54 14.04 5.63
N ASP A 41 24.78 14.51 5.83
CA ASP A 41 25.12 15.95 5.89
C ASP A 41 24.20 16.79 6.82
N ASP A 42 23.98 16.30 8.04
CA ASP A 42 23.07 16.88 9.05
C ASP A 42 21.58 16.96 8.64
N ARG A 43 21.18 16.25 7.59
CA ARG A 43 19.79 16.11 7.15
C ARG A 43 19.28 14.70 7.41
N GLU A 44 18.00 14.58 7.72
CA GLU A 44 17.34 13.28 7.81
C GLU A 44 16.96 12.82 6.40
N GLU A 45 17.29 11.57 6.06
CA GLU A 45 16.77 10.88 4.90
C GLU A 45 15.95 9.70 5.38
N ALA A 46 14.75 9.55 4.84
CA ALA A 46 13.84 8.48 5.16
C ALA A 46 13.56 7.65 3.92
N TRP A 47 13.55 6.33 4.09
CA TRP A 47 13.22 5.36 3.06
C TRP A 47 12.18 4.39 3.59
N ILE A 48 11.13 4.13 2.82
CA ILE A 48 10.13 3.11 3.13
C ILE A 48 10.21 2.04 2.06
N SER A 49 10.47 0.80 2.49
CA SER A 49 10.63 -0.36 1.63
C SER A 49 9.55 -1.41 1.92
N GLY A 50 8.88 -1.89 0.88
CA GLY A 50 7.88 -2.96 0.99
C GLY A 50 8.52 -4.28 1.41
N VAL A 51 7.90 -4.95 2.38
CA VAL A 51 8.30 -6.28 2.87
C VAL A 51 7.32 -7.35 2.41
N ALA A 52 6.03 -7.02 2.45
CA ALA A 52 4.95 -7.86 1.95
C ALA A 52 3.84 -6.95 1.41
N PRO A 53 3.79 -6.71 0.09
CA PRO A 53 4.72 -7.20 -0.94
C PRO A 53 6.10 -6.52 -0.93
N VAL A 54 7.07 -7.14 -1.60
CA VAL A 54 8.31 -6.46 -2.01
C VAL A 54 8.11 -5.71 -3.33
N GLY A 55 9.11 -4.94 -3.78
CA GLY A 55 9.08 -4.27 -5.08
C GLY A 55 8.39 -2.90 -5.10
N ILE A 56 8.03 -2.36 -3.93
CA ILE A 56 7.60 -0.97 -3.76
C ILE A 56 8.53 -0.27 -2.77
N ALA A 57 8.94 0.96 -3.10
CA ALA A 57 9.82 1.75 -2.27
C ALA A 57 9.58 3.25 -2.48
N GLY A 58 9.89 4.05 -1.46
CA GLY A 58 9.84 5.51 -1.56
C GLY A 58 10.82 6.17 -0.60
N GLY A 59 11.54 7.17 -1.09
CA GLY A 59 12.55 7.90 -0.31
C GLY A 59 12.27 9.40 -0.28
N GLY A 60 12.80 10.09 0.72
CA GLY A 60 12.68 11.53 0.82
C GLY A 60 13.45 12.14 1.99
N ASN A 61 13.43 13.48 2.04
CA ASN A 61 14.12 14.27 3.08
C ASN A 61 13.41 14.23 4.45
N ASP A 62 12.29 13.52 4.53
CA ASP A 62 11.58 13.22 5.76
C ASP A 62 10.64 12.03 5.53
N ARG A 63 10.09 11.51 6.63
CA ARG A 63 9.16 10.36 6.64
C ARG A 63 7.88 10.60 5.84
N GLY A 64 7.38 11.83 5.82
CA GLY A 64 6.18 12.21 5.09
C GLY A 64 6.40 12.14 3.59
N VAL A 65 7.52 12.67 3.10
CA VAL A 65 7.92 12.57 1.69
C VAL A 65 8.14 11.11 1.30
N ALA A 66 8.86 10.33 2.12
CA ALA A 66 9.06 8.91 1.88
C ALA A 66 7.73 8.13 1.76
N TYR A 67 6.75 8.45 2.61
CA TYR A 67 5.41 7.84 2.54
C TYR A 67 4.65 8.22 1.26
N VAL A 68 4.73 9.47 0.82
CA VAL A 68 4.09 9.90 -0.44
C VAL A 68 4.69 9.16 -1.63
N GLU A 69 6.02 9.10 -1.73
CA GLU A 69 6.69 8.37 -2.83
C GLU A 69 6.45 6.86 -2.73
N PHE A 70 6.37 6.29 -1.53
CA PHE A 70 6.05 4.88 -1.34
C PHE A 70 4.63 4.54 -1.84
N ARG A 71 3.64 5.40 -1.52
CA ARG A 71 2.27 5.25 -2.02
C ARG A 71 2.19 5.44 -3.54
N LYS A 72 3.00 6.33 -4.09
CA LYS A 72 3.10 6.54 -5.54
C LYS A 72 3.67 5.31 -6.23
N SER A 73 4.77 4.74 -5.71
CA SER A 73 5.36 3.49 -6.22
C SER A 73 4.33 2.34 -6.24
N TRP A 74 3.52 2.19 -5.19
CA TRP A 74 2.38 1.25 -5.19
C TRP A 74 1.39 1.51 -6.32
N THR A 75 1.04 2.78 -6.57
CA THR A 75 0.07 3.15 -7.60
C THR A 75 0.62 2.88 -9.00
N GLU A 76 1.89 3.19 -9.23
CA GLU A 76 2.58 2.95 -10.51
C GLU A 76 2.60 1.45 -10.84
N VAL A 77 2.99 0.60 -9.88
CA VAL A 77 2.97 -0.86 -10.08
C VAL A 77 1.58 -1.35 -10.48
N LEU A 78 0.52 -0.90 -9.80
CA LEU A 78 -0.84 -1.30 -10.17
C LEU A 78 -1.24 -0.87 -11.58
N PHE A 79 -0.80 0.32 -12.02
CA PHE A 79 -1.07 0.80 -13.37
C PHE A 79 -0.29 0.02 -14.42
N ASP A 80 0.96 -0.34 -14.16
CA ASP A 80 1.75 -1.20 -15.04
C ASP A 80 1.09 -2.59 -15.17
N LEU A 81 0.68 -3.20 -14.05
CA LEU A 81 -0.02 -4.49 -14.08
C LEU A 81 -1.34 -4.42 -14.86
N ALA A 82 -2.09 -3.32 -14.76
CA ALA A 82 -3.33 -3.14 -15.51
C ALA A 82 -3.09 -2.88 -17.00
N ALA A 83 -2.04 -2.15 -17.35
CA ALA A 83 -1.65 -1.90 -18.74
C ALA A 83 -1.22 -3.18 -19.46
N GLU A 84 -0.65 -4.14 -18.72
CA GLU A 84 -0.28 -5.45 -19.24
C GLU A 84 -1.42 -6.48 -19.23
N ALA A 85 -2.54 -6.19 -18.58
CA ALA A 85 -3.64 -7.12 -18.41
C ALA A 85 -4.67 -7.01 -19.52
N ASN A 86 -5.08 -8.14 -20.08
CA ASN A 86 -6.07 -8.20 -21.17
C ASN A 86 -7.52 -8.33 -20.66
N SER A 87 -7.70 -8.48 -19.35
CA SER A 87 -9.00 -8.62 -18.69
C SER A 87 -8.86 -8.41 -17.18
N ILE A 88 -9.99 -8.28 -16.48
CA ILE A 88 -10.02 -8.20 -15.02
C ILE A 88 -9.43 -9.46 -14.35
N ASP A 89 -9.62 -10.63 -14.93
CA ASP A 89 -9.11 -11.89 -14.35
C ASP A 89 -7.59 -12.03 -14.56
N ASP A 90 -7.07 -11.57 -15.70
CA ASP A 90 -5.62 -11.46 -15.93
C ASP A 90 -4.98 -10.44 -14.97
N PHE A 91 -5.62 -9.28 -14.77
CA PHE A 91 -5.19 -8.29 -13.80
C PHE A 91 -5.18 -8.83 -12.37
N ARG A 92 -6.22 -9.59 -11.98
CA ARG A 92 -6.28 -10.28 -10.68
C ARG A 92 -5.11 -11.24 -10.49
N ALA A 93 -4.85 -12.11 -11.47
CA ALA A 93 -3.76 -13.07 -11.41
C ALA A 93 -2.39 -12.38 -11.30
N LYS A 94 -2.16 -11.32 -12.07
CA LYS A 94 -0.96 -10.47 -11.99
C LYS A 94 -0.82 -9.82 -10.61
N CYS A 95 -1.89 -9.27 -10.06
CA CYS A 95 -1.91 -8.71 -8.71
C CYS A 95 -1.60 -9.78 -7.65
N GLU A 96 -2.16 -10.98 -7.75
CA GLU A 96 -1.90 -12.09 -6.83
C GLU A 96 -0.41 -12.47 -6.79
N VAL A 97 0.23 -12.54 -7.96
CA VAL A 97 1.67 -12.81 -8.06
C VAL A 97 2.49 -11.70 -7.38
N PHE A 98 2.21 -10.44 -7.71
CA PHE A 98 2.92 -9.31 -7.12
C PHE A 98 2.70 -9.22 -5.61
N LEU A 99 1.46 -9.37 -5.15
CA LEU A 99 1.08 -9.19 -3.75
C LEU A 99 1.50 -10.36 -2.86
N GLY A 100 1.69 -11.54 -3.46
CA GLY A 100 2.32 -12.69 -2.82
C GLY A 100 3.85 -12.61 -2.77
N SER A 101 4.48 -11.59 -3.36
CA SER A 101 5.94 -11.48 -3.40
C SER A 101 6.51 -11.17 -2.01
N THR A 102 7.54 -11.91 -1.62
CA THR A 102 8.30 -11.72 -0.38
C THR A 102 9.77 -11.98 -0.62
N GLU A 103 10.64 -11.29 0.10
CA GLU A 103 12.08 -11.58 0.17
C GLU A 103 12.44 -11.98 1.61
N ASP A 104 13.21 -13.06 1.77
CA ASP A 104 13.60 -13.58 3.08
C ASP A 104 14.36 -12.53 3.90
N ARG A 105 15.33 -11.85 3.30
CA ARG A 105 16.12 -10.82 3.97
C ARG A 105 15.25 -9.66 4.47
N MET A 106 14.33 -9.16 3.63
CA MET A 106 13.41 -8.08 4.05
C MET A 106 12.48 -8.55 5.17
N THR A 107 12.04 -9.81 5.11
CA THR A 107 11.22 -10.43 6.16
C THR A 107 11.99 -10.54 7.48
N GLU A 108 13.26 -10.91 7.44
CA GLU A 108 14.14 -10.98 8.61
C GLU A 108 14.40 -9.60 9.23
N LEU A 109 14.74 -8.60 8.41
CA LEU A 109 14.92 -7.22 8.86
C LEU A 109 13.67 -6.68 9.55
N TRP A 110 12.51 -6.91 8.95
CA TRP A 110 11.23 -6.49 9.52
C TRP A 110 10.93 -7.19 10.85
N ARG A 111 11.18 -8.50 10.95
CA ARG A 111 11.02 -9.25 12.22
C ARG A 111 11.95 -8.72 13.31
N GLY A 112 13.21 -8.45 12.97
CA GLY A 112 14.15 -7.84 13.92
C GLY A 112 13.66 -6.48 14.42
N ALA A 113 13.16 -5.63 13.52
CA ALA A 113 12.59 -4.33 13.89
C ALA A 113 11.35 -4.48 14.80
N VAL A 114 10.48 -5.47 14.54
CA VAL A 114 9.35 -5.81 15.42
C VAL A 114 9.79 -6.23 16.82
N GLU A 115 10.82 -7.05 16.95
CA GLU A 115 11.35 -7.46 18.25
C GLU A 115 11.86 -6.26 19.05
N VAL A 116 12.49 -5.29 18.38
CA VAL A 116 12.94 -4.07 19.05
C VAL A 116 11.77 -3.23 19.55
N VAL A 117 10.73 -3.00 18.73
CA VAL A 117 9.52 -2.29 19.16
C VAL A 117 8.82 -3.03 20.31
N ARG A 118 8.64 -4.35 20.20
CA ARG A 118 8.01 -5.18 21.25
C ARG A 118 8.76 -5.17 22.57
N SER A 119 10.08 -5.00 22.54
CA SER A 119 10.91 -4.90 23.75
C SER A 119 10.78 -3.56 24.49
N GLY A 120 9.99 -2.61 23.98
CA GLY A 120 9.83 -1.27 24.56
C GLY A 120 11.05 -0.37 24.37
N ARG A 121 11.98 -0.77 23.48
CA ARG A 121 13.19 0.00 23.18
C ARG A 121 12.96 1.13 22.17
N TYR A 122 11.75 1.22 21.62
CA TYR A 122 11.33 2.28 20.72
C TYR A 122 9.84 2.56 20.89
N GLU A 123 9.47 3.84 20.95
CA GLU A 123 8.09 4.31 20.92
C GLU A 123 8.06 5.62 20.13
N ASP A 124 7.07 5.74 19.23
CA ASP A 124 6.81 6.98 18.49
C ASP A 124 5.36 7.40 18.72
N PRO A 125 5.10 8.50 19.45
CA PRO A 125 3.74 8.95 19.75
C PRO A 125 2.99 9.46 18.51
N ALA A 126 3.68 9.70 17.39
CA ALA A 126 3.05 10.11 16.13
C ALA A 126 2.53 8.90 15.32
N LEU A 127 2.86 7.66 15.71
CA LEU A 127 2.44 6.46 15.01
C LEU A 127 1.44 5.65 15.84
N GLU A 128 0.38 5.20 15.18
CA GLU A 128 -0.53 4.22 15.77
C GLU A 128 0.15 2.85 15.88
N THR A 129 -0.07 2.17 16.99
CA THR A 129 0.39 0.79 17.18
C THR A 129 -0.59 -0.20 16.56
N GLY A 130 -0.06 -1.31 16.04
CA GLY A 130 -0.87 -2.36 15.44
C GLY A 130 -0.29 -3.74 15.69
N ASP A 131 -1.12 -4.77 15.49
CA ASP A 131 -0.71 -6.16 15.61
C ASP A 131 0.21 -6.54 14.43
N ALA A 132 1.50 -6.73 14.72
CA ALA A 132 2.51 -7.13 13.74
C ALA A 132 2.18 -8.51 13.11
N ASP A 133 1.50 -9.39 13.84
CA ASP A 133 1.13 -10.72 13.36
C ASP A 133 -0.14 -10.72 12.50
N ARG A 134 -0.77 -9.54 12.32
CA ARG A 134 -1.90 -9.37 11.41
C ARG A 134 -1.57 -9.93 10.03
N GLN A 135 -2.51 -10.73 9.53
CA GLN A 135 -2.42 -11.31 8.19
C GLN A 135 -2.43 -10.20 7.13
N VAL A 136 -1.45 -10.25 6.22
CA VAL A 136 -1.45 -9.49 4.96
C VAL A 136 -2.60 -10.00 4.10
N ARG A 137 -3.43 -9.10 3.60
CA ARG A 137 -4.59 -9.40 2.77
C ARG A 137 -4.64 -8.44 1.61
N PHE A 138 -5.22 -8.94 0.53
CA PHE A 138 -5.45 -8.20 -0.67
C PHE A 138 -6.78 -8.61 -1.29
N GLU A 139 -7.41 -7.68 -2.00
CA GLU A 139 -8.68 -7.87 -2.70
C GLU A 139 -8.68 -7.05 -3.99
N VAL A 140 -9.06 -7.66 -5.12
CA VAL A 140 -9.47 -6.95 -6.35
C VAL A 140 -10.97 -7.14 -6.57
N VAL A 141 -11.68 -6.03 -6.50
CA VAL A 141 -13.12 -5.99 -6.79
C VAL A 141 -13.31 -5.51 -8.21
N ASP A 142 -14.10 -6.24 -9.00
CA ASP A 142 -14.54 -5.77 -10.31
C ASP A 142 -15.67 -4.74 -10.10
N LEU A 143 -15.46 -3.54 -10.60
CA LEU A 143 -16.37 -2.42 -10.48
C LEU A 143 -17.05 -2.09 -11.81
N SER A 144 -16.75 -2.83 -12.87
CA SER A 144 -17.26 -2.61 -14.24
C SER A 144 -18.80 -2.75 -14.31
N HIS A 145 -19.40 -3.45 -13.34
CA HIS A 145 -20.84 -3.67 -13.25
C HIS A 145 -21.58 -2.75 -12.27
N LEU A 146 -20.92 -1.77 -11.64
CA LEU A 146 -21.57 -0.85 -10.69
C LEU A 146 -22.51 0.19 -11.36
N GLY A 147 -22.84 0.02 -12.65
CA GLY A 147 -23.56 0.98 -13.47
C GLY A 147 -24.98 0.63 -13.93
N THR A 148 -25.60 -0.46 -13.49
CA THR A 148 -27.01 -0.75 -13.89
C THR A 148 -28.06 -0.29 -12.88
N GLY A 149 -27.66 0.24 -11.73
CA GLY A 149 -28.54 0.84 -10.72
C GLY A 149 -28.28 2.34 -10.57
N GLY A 150 -28.59 3.12 -11.60
CA GLY A 150 -28.58 4.58 -11.49
C GLY A 150 -29.63 5.06 -10.48
N ASN A 151 -29.31 6.09 -9.71
CA ASN A 151 -30.31 6.91 -9.01
C ASN A 151 -31.04 7.79 -10.03
N GLU A 152 -31.64 7.17 -11.06
CA GLU A 152 -32.52 7.88 -11.98
C GLU A 152 -33.74 8.36 -11.19
N VAL A 153 -33.81 9.67 -10.97
CA VAL A 153 -35.03 10.31 -10.49
C VAL A 153 -36.04 10.25 -11.63
N ASP A 154 -37.13 9.55 -11.37
CA ASP A 154 -38.30 9.38 -12.23
C ASP A 154 -38.70 10.74 -12.83
N SER A 155 -38.43 10.93 -14.13
CA SER A 155 -38.86 12.13 -14.84
C SER A 155 -40.34 11.96 -15.20
N SER A 156 -41.20 12.05 -14.18
CA SER A 156 -42.64 12.17 -14.40
C SER A 156 -42.90 13.39 -15.29
N PRO A 157 -43.56 13.23 -16.45
CA PRO A 157 -43.95 14.36 -17.26
C PRO A 157 -44.98 15.18 -16.49
N VAL A 158 -44.68 16.46 -16.27
CA VAL A 158 -45.65 17.43 -15.78
C VAL A 158 -46.77 17.49 -16.82
N LEU A 159 -47.93 16.93 -16.48
CA LEU A 159 -49.18 17.14 -17.20
C LEU A 159 -49.46 18.65 -17.22
N ALA A 160 -49.29 19.27 -18.38
CA ALA A 160 -49.81 20.59 -18.65
C ALA A 160 -51.35 20.51 -18.73
N ALA A 161 -52.00 21.38 -17.97
CA ALA A 161 -53.44 21.55 -17.87
C ALA A 161 -54.07 22.11 -19.16
#